data_AF-A0A2E9AI31-F1
#
_entry.id   AF-A0A2E9AI31-F1
#
_cell.length_a   1.000
_cell.length_b   1.000
_cell.length_c   1.000
_cell.angle_alpha   90.00
_cell.angle_beta   90.00
_cell.angle_gamma   90.00
#
_symmetry.space_group_name_H-M   'P 1'
#
loop_
_entity.id
_entity.type
_entity.pdbx_description
1 polymer ?
#
loop_
_entity_poly.entity_id
_entity_poly.type
_entity_poly.pdbx_seq_one_letter_code
_entity_poly.pdbx_strand_id
1 'polypeptide(L)'
;MRVERQVWSLNRWQTITLIVLQLLFAACATSVLIYRAQGWAPEVINFGWLSYRACNIYISLALVAYFVVGLWRGHRYIAPLLTLFVLFHLVEGAIIGFWTKAILQLAALGVLSWSIWPALRTPAPLKSSSTNRAR
;
A
#
# COMPACT_ATOMS: atom_id res chain seq x y z
N MET A 1 -18.39 24.28 -4.94
CA MET A 1 -17.24 23.38 -5.21
C MET A 1 -16.77 22.82 -3.88
N ARG A 2 -16.80 21.50 -3.67
CA ARG A 2 -16.38 20.86 -2.42
C ARG A 2 -14.85 20.81 -2.42
N VAL A 3 -14.21 21.57 -1.53
CA VAL A 3 -12.75 21.51 -1.35
C VAL A 3 -12.43 20.16 -0.72
N GLU A 4 -12.02 19.18 -1.53
CA GLU A 4 -11.50 17.92 -1.00
C GLU A 4 -10.20 18.22 -0.25
N ARG A 5 -10.26 18.12 1.08
CA ARG A 5 -9.09 18.30 1.93
C ARG A 5 -8.15 17.12 1.66
N GLN A 6 -6.96 17.39 1.14
CA GLN A 6 -5.94 16.36 0.98
C GLN A 6 -5.45 15.96 2.39
N VAL A 7 -5.96 14.82 2.88
CA VAL A 7 -5.63 14.30 4.23
C VAL A 7 -4.22 13.71 4.28
N TRP A 8 -3.71 13.26 3.13
CA TRP A 8 -2.42 12.59 3.01
C TRP A 8 -1.41 13.50 2.32
N SER A 9 -0.39 13.94 3.07
CA SER A 9 0.80 14.59 2.53
C SER A 9 2.03 13.73 2.81
N LEU A 10 2.57 13.14 1.75
CA LEU A 10 3.80 12.36 1.83
C LEU A 10 4.99 13.27 1.52
N ASN A 11 5.96 13.32 2.42
CA ASN A 11 7.23 13.94 2.12
C ASN A 11 8.08 13.03 1.21
N ARG A 12 9.14 13.59 0.62
CA ARG A 12 10.00 12.87 -0.33
C ARG A 12 10.54 11.55 0.24
N TRP A 13 10.97 11.54 1.49
CA TRP A 13 11.51 10.35 2.15
C TRP A 13 10.45 9.29 2.39
N GLN A 14 9.25 9.68 2.84
CA GLN A 14 8.12 8.76 3.01
C GLN A 14 7.74 8.11 1.68
N THR A 15 7.68 8.89 0.59
CA THR A 15 7.41 8.36 -0.75
C THR A 15 8.46 7.35 -1.18
N ILE A 16 9.76 7.69 -1.04
CA ILE A 16 10.86 6.77 -1.39
C ILE A 16 10.77 5.48 -0.56
N THR A 17 10.58 5.60 0.75
CA THR A 17 10.47 4.43 1.64
C THR A 17 9.30 3.54 1.25
N LEU A 18 8.12 4.12 0.95
CA LEU A 18 6.97 3.34 0.50
C LEU A 18 7.26 2.62 -0.82
N ILE A 19 7.90 3.29 -1.79
CA ILE A 19 8.32 2.66 -3.06
C ILE A 19 9.24 1.47 -2.79
N VAL A 20 10.29 1.65 -1.98
CA VAL A 20 11.24 0.57 -1.66
C VAL A 20 10.53 -0.60 -0.99
N LEU A 21 9.64 -0.33 -0.03
CA LEU A 21 8.87 -1.38 0.65
C LEU A 21 7.97 -2.16 -0.32
N GLN A 22 7.33 -1.48 -1.28
CA GLN A 22 6.51 -2.14 -2.29
C GLN A 22 7.37 -2.99 -3.25
N LEU A 23 8.55 -2.52 -3.64
CA LEU A 23 9.47 -3.28 -4.48
C LEU A 23 10.03 -4.51 -3.75
N LEU A 24 10.35 -4.40 -2.46
CA LEU A 24 10.76 -5.53 -1.63
C LEU A 24 9.64 -6.57 -1.49
N PHE A 25 8.39 -6.11 -1.29
CA PHE A 25 7.23 -6.99 -1.28
C PHE A 25 7.04 -7.69 -2.64
N ALA A 26 7.19 -6.98 -3.76
CA ALA A 26 7.12 -7.59 -5.10
C ALA A 26 8.24 -8.60 -5.33
N ALA A 27 9.47 -8.32 -4.91
CA ALA A 27 10.57 -9.28 -4.97
C ALA A 27 10.28 -10.54 -4.15
N CYS A 28 9.72 -10.38 -2.96
CA CYS A 28 9.26 -11.48 -2.11
C CYS A 28 8.14 -12.31 -2.76
N ALA A 29 7.14 -11.66 -3.36
CA ALA A 29 6.07 -12.36 -4.06
C ALA A 29 6.57 -13.06 -5.34
N THR A 30 7.54 -12.47 -6.04
CA THR A 30 8.14 -13.04 -7.25
C THR A 30 9.00 -14.27 -6.94
N SER A 31 9.78 -14.25 -5.86
CA SER A 31 10.61 -15.41 -5.48
C SER A 31 9.76 -16.65 -5.21
N VAL A 32 8.57 -16.48 -4.62
CA VAL A 32 7.57 -17.55 -4.43
C VAL A 32 7.19 -18.20 -5.76
N LEU A 33 6.96 -17.41 -6.82
CA LEU A 33 6.67 -17.94 -8.16
C LEU A 33 7.86 -18.65 -8.77
N ILE A 34 9.07 -18.13 -8.60
CA ILE A 34 10.30 -18.74 -9.13
C ILE A 34 10.54 -20.10 -8.47
N TYR A 35 10.48 -20.18 -7.14
CA TYR A 35 10.62 -21.46 -6.42
C TYR A 35 9.53 -22.46 -6.81
N ARG A 36 8.31 -21.99 -7.06
CA ARG A 36 7.22 -22.82 -7.57
C ARG A 36 7.47 -23.34 -8.98
N ALA A 37 8.02 -22.51 -9.87
CA ALA A 37 8.36 -22.88 -11.25
C ALA A 37 9.51 -23.89 -11.31
N GLN A 38 10.50 -23.75 -10.42
CA GLN A 38 11.65 -24.65 -10.33
C GLN A 38 11.31 -26.00 -9.67
N GLY A 39 10.09 -26.18 -9.17
CA GLY A 39 9.69 -27.40 -8.45
C GLY A 39 10.34 -27.53 -7.07
N TRP A 40 11.02 -26.49 -6.59
CA TRP A 40 11.68 -26.44 -5.27
C TRP A 40 10.77 -25.90 -4.17
N ALA A 41 9.51 -25.62 -4.52
CA ALA A 41 8.51 -25.18 -3.57
C ALA A 41 8.33 -26.24 -2.46
N PRO A 42 8.60 -25.90 -1.18
CA PRO A 42 8.10 -26.69 -0.05
C PRO A 42 6.59 -26.91 -0.19
N GLU A 43 6.02 -27.96 0.41
CA GLU A 43 4.57 -28.26 0.32
C GLU A 43 3.67 -27.04 0.57
N VAL A 44 4.12 -26.10 1.41
CA VAL A 44 3.45 -24.84 1.76
C VAL A 44 3.28 -23.87 0.56
N ILE A 45 4.11 -24.02 -0.48
CA ILE A 45 4.12 -23.20 -1.70
C ILE A 45 3.64 -24.01 -2.92
N ASN A 46 3.24 -25.26 -2.73
CA ASN A 46 2.77 -26.12 -3.81
C ASN A 46 1.28 -25.86 -4.12
N PHE A 47 1.01 -24.75 -4.82
CA PHE A 47 -0.32 -24.38 -5.28
C PHE A 47 -0.41 -24.44 -6.82
N GLY A 48 -1.62 -24.61 -7.35
CA GLY A 48 -1.84 -24.60 -8.81
C GLY A 48 -1.66 -23.21 -9.43
N TRP A 49 -1.27 -23.14 -10.70
CA TRP A 49 -1.08 -21.87 -11.42
C TRP A 49 -2.36 -21.05 -11.61
N LEU A 50 -3.53 -21.69 -11.51
CA LEU A 50 -4.85 -21.06 -11.53
C LEU A 50 -5.50 -20.99 -10.14
N SER A 51 -4.71 -21.22 -9.08
CA SER A 51 -5.20 -21.12 -7.71
C SER A 51 -5.36 -19.68 -7.27
N TYR A 52 -6.17 -19.47 -6.23
CA TYR A 52 -6.27 -18.20 -5.52
C TYR A 52 -4.90 -17.60 -5.16
N ARG A 53 -3.94 -18.42 -4.71
CA ARG A 53 -2.59 -17.94 -4.33
C ARG A 53 -1.83 -17.36 -5.52
N ALA A 54 -1.87 -18.04 -6.67
CA ALA A 54 -1.20 -17.56 -7.89
C ALA A 54 -1.84 -16.26 -8.39
N CYS A 55 -3.18 -16.23 -8.50
CA CYS A 55 -3.93 -15.02 -8.88
C CYS A 55 -3.65 -13.86 -7.94
N ASN A 56 -3.63 -14.11 -6.64
CA ASN A 56 -3.33 -13.10 -5.64
C ASN A 56 -1.93 -12.51 -5.86
N ILE A 57 -0.91 -13.34 -6.10
CA ILE A 57 0.44 -12.86 -6.40
C ILE A 57 0.46 -11.99 -7.68
N TYR A 58 -0.12 -12.45 -8.78
CA TYR A 58 -0.11 -11.71 -10.05
C TYR A 58 -0.78 -10.34 -9.94
N ILE A 59 -1.97 -10.30 -9.32
CA ILE A 59 -2.71 -9.06 -9.08
C ILE A 59 -1.89 -8.14 -8.17
N SER A 60 -1.26 -8.70 -7.13
CA SER A 60 -0.42 -7.93 -6.21
C SER A 60 0.76 -7.27 -6.91
N LEU A 61 1.43 -7.98 -7.83
CA LEU A 61 2.54 -7.43 -8.61
C LEU A 61 2.09 -6.28 -9.52
N ALA A 62 0.92 -6.43 -10.17
CA ALA A 62 0.35 -5.36 -10.99
C ALA A 62 -0.01 -4.12 -10.14
N LEU A 63 -0.60 -4.34 -8.96
CA LEU A 63 -0.92 -3.27 -8.02
C LEU A 63 0.33 -2.58 -7.48
N VAL A 64 1.42 -3.32 -7.18
CA VAL A 64 2.70 -2.72 -6.80
C VAL A 64 3.21 -1.77 -7.88
N ALA A 65 3.21 -2.18 -9.15
CA ALA A 65 3.63 -1.31 -10.25
C ALA A 65 2.77 -0.03 -10.31
N TYR A 66 1.45 -0.18 -10.17
CA TYR A 66 0.52 0.94 -10.09
C TYR A 66 0.83 1.87 -8.91
N PHE A 67 1.09 1.33 -7.71
CA PHE A 67 1.43 2.13 -6.54
C PHE A 67 2.76 2.85 -6.68
N VAL A 68 3.79 2.21 -7.25
CA VAL A 68 5.09 2.84 -7.49
C VAL A 68 4.95 4.06 -8.40
N VAL A 69 4.30 3.89 -9.55
CA VAL A 69 4.03 5.00 -10.49
C VAL A 69 3.15 6.06 -9.83
N GLY A 70 2.13 5.61 -9.09
CA GLY A 70 1.19 6.45 -8.39
C GLY A 70 1.83 7.36 -7.33
N LEU A 71 2.70 6.78 -6.51
CA LEU A 71 3.49 7.48 -5.48
C LEU A 71 4.47 8.45 -6.14
N TRP A 72 5.16 8.03 -7.19
CA TRP A 72 6.11 8.87 -7.94
C TRP A 72 5.44 10.12 -8.52
N ARG A 73 4.23 9.98 -9.05
CA ARG A 73 3.44 11.08 -9.64
C ARG A 73 2.60 11.85 -8.62
N GLY A 74 2.61 11.47 -7.34
CA GLY A 74 1.86 12.16 -6.29
C GLY A 74 0.34 12.12 -6.45
N HIS A 75 -0.22 11.03 -6.98
CA HIS A 75 -1.68 10.93 -7.17
C HIS A 75 -2.43 10.84 -5.83
N ARG A 76 -3.45 11.69 -5.65
CA ARG A 76 -4.22 11.84 -4.40
C ARG A 76 -4.86 10.55 -3.85
N TYR A 77 -5.19 9.60 -4.72
CA TYR A 77 -5.87 8.35 -4.34
C TYR A 77 -4.93 7.19 -4.01
N ILE A 78 -3.62 7.36 -4.22
CA ILE A 78 -2.68 6.24 -4.09
C ILE A 78 -2.52 5.83 -2.64
N ALA A 79 -2.41 6.80 -1.74
CA ALA A 79 -2.18 6.53 -0.33
C ALA A 79 -3.32 5.74 0.36
N PRO A 80 -4.62 6.07 0.16
CA PRO A 80 -5.70 5.25 0.69
C PRO A 80 -5.79 3.87 0.02
N LEU A 81 -5.59 3.77 -1.30
CA LEU A 81 -5.59 2.47 -1.99
C LEU A 81 -4.44 1.58 -1.52
N LEU A 82 -3.26 2.17 -1.32
CA LEU A 82 -2.09 1.49 -0.79
C LEU A 82 -2.34 1.02 0.65
N THR A 83 -3.09 1.78 1.45
CA THR A 83 -3.46 1.35 2.81
C THR A 83 -4.33 0.10 2.78
N LEU A 84 -5.33 0.05 1.90
CA LEU A 84 -6.18 -1.15 1.76
C LEU A 84 -5.35 -2.37 1.34
N PHE A 85 -4.45 -2.18 0.37
CA PHE A 85 -3.53 -3.21 -0.08
C PHE A 85 -2.62 -3.72 1.04
N VAL A 86 -2.02 -2.79 1.79
CA VAL A 86 -1.15 -3.08 2.93
C VAL A 86 -1.90 -3.87 4.01
N LEU A 87 -3.11 -3.43 4.39
CA LEU A 87 -3.94 -4.09 5.39
C LEU A 87 -4.32 -5.52 4.97
N PHE A 88 -4.75 -5.68 3.71
CA PHE A 88 -5.08 -7.00 3.16
C PHE A 88 -3.88 -7.94 3.27
N HIS A 89 -2.70 -7.54 2.81
CA HIS A 89 -1.53 -8.40 2.82
C HIS A 89 -0.88 -8.60 4.19
N LEU A 90 -1.05 -7.65 5.12
CA LEU A 90 -0.69 -7.83 6.51
C LEU A 90 -1.51 -8.95 7.14
N VAL A 91 -2.85 -8.88 7.01
CA VAL A 91 -3.78 -9.89 7.56
C VAL A 91 -3.57 -11.24 6.88
N GLU A 92 -3.53 -11.27 5.55
CA GLU A 92 -3.30 -12.50 4.80
C GLU A 92 -1.96 -13.15 5.19
N GLY A 93 -0.89 -12.35 5.29
CA GLY A 93 0.44 -12.82 5.70
C GLY A 93 0.44 -13.40 7.11
N ALA A 94 -0.25 -12.77 8.05
CA ALA A 94 -0.40 -13.26 9.42
C ALA A 94 -1.18 -14.59 9.47
N ILE A 95 -2.29 -14.70 8.73
CA ILE A 95 -3.13 -15.91 8.70
C ILE A 95 -2.37 -17.12 8.13
N ILE A 96 -1.64 -16.93 7.03
CA ILE A 96 -0.94 -18.03 6.35
C ILE A 96 0.48 -18.28 6.89
N GLY A 97 0.89 -17.55 7.94
CA GLY A 97 2.23 -17.67 8.53
C GLY A 97 3.38 -17.15 7.65
N PHE A 98 3.09 -16.32 6.65
CA PHE A 98 4.11 -15.73 5.77
C PHE A 98 4.63 -14.41 6.36
N TRP A 99 5.47 -14.53 7.39
CA TRP A 99 5.92 -13.42 8.23
C TRP A 99 6.70 -12.34 7.49
N THR A 100 7.55 -12.69 6.52
CA THR A 100 8.31 -11.70 5.74
C THR A 100 7.38 -10.71 5.05
N LYS A 101 6.31 -11.21 4.41
CA LYS A 101 5.26 -10.40 3.81
C LYS A 101 4.55 -9.54 4.86
N ALA A 102 4.14 -10.11 5.98
CA ALA A 102 3.44 -9.38 7.04
C ALA A 102 4.30 -8.23 7.62
N ILE A 103 5.59 -8.46 7.88
CA ILE A 103 6.53 -7.47 8.42
C ILE A 103 6.73 -6.31 7.43
N LEU A 104 6.93 -6.60 6.14
CA LEU A 104 7.07 -5.56 5.12
C LEU A 104 5.82 -4.66 5.04
N GLN A 105 4.64 -5.26 5.14
CA GLN A 105 3.37 -4.52 5.11
C GLN A 105 3.13 -3.75 6.41
N LEU A 106 3.52 -4.29 7.56
CA LEU A 106 3.48 -3.55 8.82
C LEU A 106 4.37 -2.30 8.78
N ALA A 107 5.58 -2.41 8.22
CA ALA A 107 6.47 -1.27 8.02
C ALA A 107 5.85 -0.21 7.10
N ALA A 108 5.22 -0.63 6.00
CA ALA A 108 4.51 0.28 5.10
C ALA A 108 3.35 0.99 5.81
N LEU A 109 2.57 0.26 6.61
CA LEU A 109 1.49 0.83 7.42
C LEU A 109 2.00 1.87 8.42
N GLY A 110 3.17 1.64 9.03
CA GLY A 110 3.83 2.60 9.92
C GLY A 110 4.15 3.92 9.22
N VAL A 111 4.71 3.85 8.00
CA VAL A 111 5.02 5.05 7.20
C VAL A 111 3.75 5.80 6.78
N LEU A 112 2.73 5.06 6.34
CA LEU A 112 1.42 5.62 5.98
C LEU A 112 0.75 6.30 7.19
N SER A 113 0.79 5.68 8.36
CA SER A 113 0.22 6.22 9.60
C SER A 113 0.95 7.50 10.05
N TRP A 114 2.27 7.56 9.90
CA TRP A 114 3.03 8.78 10.15
C TRP A 114 2.61 9.91 9.20
N SER A 115 2.31 9.61 7.93
CA SER A 115 1.94 10.65 6.96
C SER A 115 0.61 11.37 7.25
N ILE A 116 -0.32 10.71 7.93
CA ILE A 116 -1.62 11.30 8.32
C ILE A 116 -1.59 11.95 9.71
N TRP A 117 -0.60 11.62 10.53
CA TRP A 117 -0.50 12.08 11.91
C TRP A 117 -0.51 13.61 12.08
N PRO A 118 0.16 14.42 11.24
CA PRO A 118 0.06 15.88 11.29
C PRO A 118 -1.37 16.38 11.01
N ALA A 119 -2.06 15.78 10.04
CA ALA A 119 -3.42 16.16 9.67
C ALA A 119 -4.44 15.88 10.78
N LEU A 120 -4.18 14.87 11.63
CA LEU A 120 -5.00 14.50 12.78
C LEU A 120 -4.78 15.43 13.99
N ARG A 121 -3.54 15.89 14.23
CA ARG A 121 -3.23 16.76 15.38
C ARG A 121 -3.70 18.21 15.21
N THR A 122 -3.67 18.72 13.98
CA THR A 122 -4.13 20.08 13.66
C THR A 122 -5.26 20.03 12.65
N PRO A 123 -6.51 19.77 13.09
CA PRO A 123 -7.66 20.00 12.24
C PRO A 123 -7.70 21.49 11.91
N ALA A 124 -7.40 21.83 10.66
CA ALA A 124 -7.56 23.18 10.15
C ALA A 124 -9.01 23.62 10.42
N PRO A 125 -9.21 24.86 10.91
CA PRO A 125 -10.55 25.36 11.16
C PRO A 125 -11.35 25.26 9.87
N LEU A 126 -12.58 24.75 9.97
CA LEU A 126 -13.56 24.82 8.89
C LEU A 126 -13.63 26.30 8.50
N LYS A 127 -13.11 26.66 7.32
CA LYS A 127 -13.36 27.98 6.75
C LYS A 127 -14.86 28.04 6.45
N SER A 128 -15.61 28.55 7.42
CA SER A 128 -16.97 29.04 7.24
C SER A 128 -16.90 30.04 6.09
N SER A 129 -17.47 29.68 4.95
CA SER A 129 -17.75 30.66 3.90
C SER A 129 -18.89 31.54 4.43
N SER A 130 -18.55 32.55 5.24
CA SER A 130 -19.42 33.70 5.41
C SER A 130 -19.46 34.41 4.05
N THR A 131 -20.41 33.98 3.23
CA THR A 131 -20.81 34.70 2.04
C THR A 131 -21.41 36.01 2.54
N ASN A 132 -20.59 37.04 2.71
CA ASN A 132 -21.05 38.41 2.82
C ASN A 132 -21.72 38.77 1.50
N ARG A 133 -23.02 38.46 1.38
CA ARG A 133 -23.90 39.16 0.47
C ARG A 133 -24.08 40.57 1.03
N ALA A 134 -23.16 41.44 0.66
CA ALA A 134 -23.33 42.87 0.77
C ALA A 134 -23.23 43.46 -0.63
N ARG A 135 -24.38 43.48 -1.32
CA ARG A 135 -24.96 44.59 -2.11
C ARG A 135 -26.05 44.05 -3.01
#